data_AF-A0AAP0Q3A0-F1
#
_entry.id   AF-A0AAP0Q3A0-F1
#
_cell.length_a   1.000
_cell.length_b   1.000
_cell.length_c   1.000
_cell.angle_alpha   90.00
_cell.angle_beta   90.00
_cell.angle_gamma   90.00
#
_symmetry.space_group_name_H-M   'P 1'
#
loop_
_entity.id
_entity.type
_entity.pdbx_description
1 polymer ?
#
loop_
_entity_poly.entity_id
_entity_poly.type
_entity_poly.pdbx_seq_one_letter_code
_entity_poly.pdbx_strand_id
1 'polypeptide(L)' 'MEELMAQGMHSADQALLSGCSAGGLASILHCDEFRELFPATTKSVALSVGDWFFDRVGVSAIDCPYPCDNTCHNLVFK' A
#
# COMPACT_ATOMS: atom_id res chain seq x y z
N MET A 1 -1.12 13.24 6.46
CA MET A 1 -1.27 14.17 5.33
C MET A 1 -1.24 15.61 5.80
N GLU A 2 -1.95 15.96 6.88
CA GLU A 2 -1.97 17.32 7.46
C GLU A 2 -0.59 17.91 7.72
N GLU A 3 0.35 17.14 8.28
CA GLU A 3 1.71 17.63 8.54
C GLU A 3 2.44 18.02 7.25
N LEU A 4 2.40 17.17 6.22
CA LEU A 4 3.02 17.46 4.92
C LEU A 4 2.34 18.65 4.24
N MET A 5 1.01 18.78 4.37
CA MET A 5 0.26 19.93 3.88
C MET A 5 0.71 21.22 4.56
N ALA A 6 0.91 21.19 5.89
CA ALA A 6 1.45 22.30 6.65
C ALA A 6 2.91 22.63 6.28
N GLN A 7 3.70 21.63 5.89
CA GLN A 7 5.08 21.81 5.41
C GLN A 7 5.16 22.30 3.95
N GLY A 8 4.03 22.52 3.27
CA GLY A 8 4.00 23.15 1.94
C GLY A 8 3.45 22.26 0.83
N MET A 9 3.03 21.03 1.11
CA MET A 9 2.45 20.15 0.08
C MET A 9 1.16 20.73 -0.51
N HIS A 10 0.41 21.57 0.21
CA HIS A 10 -0.83 22.20 -0.26
C HIS A 10 -0.66 23.08 -1.51
N SER A 11 0.56 23.56 -1.80
CA SER A 11 0.88 24.39 -2.96
C SER A 11 1.62 23.63 -4.08
N ALA A 12 1.68 22.30 -4.01
CA ALA A 12 2.31 21.49 -5.03
C ALA A 12 1.54 21.57 -6.36
N ASP A 13 2.28 21.71 -7.47
CA ASP A 13 1.71 21.67 -8.83
C ASP A 13 1.29 20.24 -9.23
N GLN A 14 1.97 19.24 -8.66
CA GLN A 14 1.75 17.82 -8.93
C GLN A 14 1.87 17.01 -7.65
N ALA A 15 1.00 16.02 -7.49
CA ALA A 15 1.00 15.11 -6.35
C ALA A 15 0.71 13.67 -6.79
N LEU A 16 1.49 12.71 -6.30
CA LEU A 16 1.32 11.29 -6.60
C LEU A 16 1.03 10.53 -5.31
N LEU A 17 -0.13 9.88 -5.24
CA LEU A 17 -0.42 8.88 -4.22
C LEU A 17 -0.08 7.50 -4.80
N SER A 18 0.88 6.79 -4.21
CA SER A 18 1.23 5.45 -4.67
C SER A 18 1.39 4.48 -3.53
N GLY A 19 1.09 3.21 -3.80
CA GLY A 19 1.27 2.14 -2.84
C GLY A 19 1.29 0.77 -3.49
N CYS A 20 1.79 -0.22 -2.74
CA CYS A 20 1.82 -1.62 -3.16
C CYS A 20 1.07 -2.54 -2.19
N SER A 21 0.63 -3.70 -2.69
CA SER A 21 -0.15 -4.66 -1.90
C SER A 21 -1.38 -3.96 -1.28
N ALA A 22 -1.57 -4.05 0.05
CA ALA A 22 -2.63 -3.32 0.76
C ALA A 22 -2.58 -1.80 0.54
N GLY A 23 -1.39 -1.20 0.42
CA GLY A 23 -1.22 0.23 0.14
C GLY A 23 -1.62 0.61 -1.29
N GLY A 24 -1.55 -0.32 -2.24
CA GLY A 24 -2.03 -0.12 -3.60
C GLY A 24 -3.55 0.04 -3.59
N LEU A 25 -4.25 -0.93 -3.00
CA LEU A 25 -5.70 -0.86 -2.79
C LEU A 25 -6.12 0.42 -2.05
N ALA A 26 -5.39 0.79 -0.99
CA ALA A 26 -5.65 2.02 -0.26
C ALA A 26 -5.48 3.27 -1.15
N SER A 27 -4.45 3.30 -2.02
CA SER A 27 -4.22 4.44 -2.92
C SER A 27 -5.40 4.68 -3.88
N ILE A 28 -6.06 3.61 -4.30
CA ILE A 28 -7.27 3.69 -5.12
C ILE A 28 -8.46 4.14 -4.29
N LEU A 29 -8.71 3.46 -3.16
CA LEU A 29 -9.89 3.72 -2.33
C LEU A 29 -9.92 5.16 -1.82
N HIS A 30 -8.74 5.76 -1.58
CA HIS A 30 -8.58 7.12 -1.10
C HIS A 30 -8.15 8.11 -2.20
N CYS A 31 -8.24 7.75 -3.49
CA CYS A 31 -7.79 8.62 -4.58
C CYS A 31 -8.58 9.95 -4.63
N ASP A 32 -9.89 9.89 -4.47
CA ASP A 32 -10.75 11.08 -4.51
C ASP A 32 -10.51 11.99 -3.30
N GLU A 33 -10.46 11.41 -2.10
CA GLU A 33 -10.13 12.12 -0.86
C GLU A 33 -8.75 12.80 -0.97
N PHE A 34 -7.75 12.09 -1.50
CA PHE A 34 -6.42 12.65 -1.74
C PHE A 34 -6.47 13.83 -2.72
N ARG A 35 -7.28 13.75 -3.77
CA ARG A 35 -7.46 14.84 -4.74
C ARG A 35 -8.16 16.05 -4.14
N GLU A 36 -9.11 15.86 -3.23
CA GLU A 36 -9.83 16.94 -2.56
C GLU A 36 -8.95 17.78 -1.63
N LEU A 37 -7.79 17.25 -1.20
CA LEU A 37 -6.83 18.00 -0.40
C LEU A 37 -6.11 19.12 -1.17
N PHE A 38 -6.24 19.15 -2.50
CA PHE A 38 -5.54 20.12 -3.36
C PHE A 38 -6.50 21.00 -4.15
N PRO A 39 -6.07 22.21 -4.56
CA PRO A 39 -6.80 23.02 -5.53
C PRO A 39 -7.01 22.28 -6.85
N ALA A 40 -8.07 22.64 -7.58
CA ALA A 40 -8.41 22.03 -8.87
C ALA A 40 -7.31 22.16 -9.95
N THR A 41 -6.38 23.11 -9.77
CA THR A 41 -5.22 23.33 -10.66
C THR A 41 -4.10 22.33 -10.45
N THR A 42 -4.02 21.68 -9.28
CA THR A 42 -2.99 20.68 -8.98
C THR A 42 -3.29 19.38 -9.70
N LYS A 43 -2.27 18.83 -10.37
CA LYS A 43 -2.36 17.51 -11.01
C LYS A 43 -2.11 16.42 -9.98
N SER A 44 -3.16 15.86 -9.41
CA SER A 44 -3.09 14.69 -8.56
C SER A 44 -3.34 13.40 -9.34
N VAL A 45 -2.54 12.37 -9.10
CA VAL A 45 -2.70 11.03 -9.66
C VAL A 45 -2.57 10.01 -8.53
N ALA A 46 -3.41 8.99 -8.52
CA ALA A 46 -3.20 7.80 -7.70
C ALA A 46 -2.72 6.63 -8.57
N LEU A 47 -1.76 5.87 -8.05
CA LEU A 47 -1.15 4.73 -8.73
C LEU A 47 -1.09 3.54 -7.78
N SER A 48 -1.75 2.44 -8.14
CA SER A 48 -1.58 1.15 -7.48
C SER A 48 -0.49 0.34 -8.17
N VAL A 49 0.52 -0.08 -7.41
CA VAL A 49 1.66 -0.85 -7.92
C VAL A 49 1.64 -2.25 -7.31
N GLY A 50 1.53 -3.28 -8.15
CA GLY A 50 1.40 -4.67 -7.69
C GLY A 50 -0.06 -5.10 -7.63
N ASP A 51 -0.28 -6.35 -8.03
CA ASP A 51 -1.57 -6.97 -8.33
C ASP A 51 -2.77 -6.41 -7.56
N TRP A 52 -3.77 -5.94 -8.30
CA TRP A 52 -5.06 -5.57 -7.76
C TRP A 52 -5.94 -6.82 -7.69
N PHE A 53 -6.34 -7.22 -6.49
CA PHE A 53 -7.07 -8.46 -6.22
C PHE A 53 -8.58 -8.16 -6.05
N PHE A 54 -9.37 -8.22 -7.12
CA PHE A 54 -10.81 -8.48 -7.01
C PHE A 54 -11.07 -9.94 -7.44
N ASP A 55 -11.91 -10.67 -6.70
CA ASP A 55 -12.37 -12.03 -7.03
C ASP A 55 -11.28 -13.10 -7.28
N ARG A 56 -10.17 -13.07 -6.54
CA ARG A 56 -9.32 -14.28 -6.50
C ARG A 56 -10.02 -15.35 -5.68
N VAL A 57 -10.11 -16.55 -6.26
CA VAL A 57 -10.45 -17.76 -5.51
C VAL A 57 -9.51 -17.83 -4.30
N GLY A 58 -10.06 -18.00 -3.10
CA GLY A 58 -9.26 -18.17 -1.90
C GLY A 58 -8.34 -19.37 -2.08
N VAL A 59 -7.04 -19.12 -2.29
CA VAL A 59 -6.03 -20.19 -2.31
C VAL A 59 -5.54 -20.36 -0.89
N SER A 60 -6.13 -21.29 -0.13
CA SER A 60 -5.49 -21.80 1.07
C SER A 60 -4.55 -22.94 0.67
N ALA A 61 -3.39 -22.60 0.09
CA ALA A 61 -2.28 -23.53 0.02
C ALA A 61 -1.61 -23.54 1.39
N ILE A 62 -2.19 -24.31 2.32
CA ILE A 62 -1.51 -24.63 3.57
C ILE A 62 -0.52 -25.74 3.21
N ASP A 63 0.77 -25.41 3.10
CA ASP A 63 1.82 -26.38 2.72
C ASP A 63 1.74 -27.63 3.60
N CYS A 64 1.77 -27.45 4.92
CA CYS A 64 1.58 -28.49 5.91
C CYS A 64 1.19 -27.88 7.28
N PRO A 65 0.64 -28.68 8.21
CA PRO A 65 0.46 -28.26 9.60
C PRO A 65 1.82 -27.98 10.24
N TYR A 66 1.91 -26.89 11.01
CA TYR A 66 3.08 -26.64 11.84
C TYR A 66 3.34 -27.85 12.77
N PRO A 67 4.60 -28.31 12.91
CA PRO A 67 5.83 -27.79 12.31
C PRO A 67 6.16 -28.42 10.93
N CYS A 68 6.22 -27.57 9.90
CA CYS A 68 6.56 -27.93 8.51
C CYS A 68 8.05 -27.96 8.21
N ASP A 69 8.84 -27.24 9.01
CA ASP A 69 10.24 -27.00 8.73
C ASP A 69 11.10 -27.71 9.79
N ASN A 70 11.85 -28.73 9.35
CA ASN A 70 12.87 -29.38 10.17
C ASN A 70 14.24 -28.68 10.04
N THR A 71 14.38 -27.64 9.21
CA THR A 71 15.65 -26.95 8.97
C THR A 71 15.93 -25.84 9.97
N CYS A 72 14.88 -25.25 10.57
CA CYS A 72 15.04 -24.30 11.67
C CYS A 72 15.26 -25.02 13.01
N HIS A 73 16.42 -25.67 13.17
CA HIS A 73 16.93 -25.98 14.50
C HIS A 73 17.28 -24.65 15.17
N ASN A 74 16.68 -24.36 16.33
CA ASN A 74 17.09 -23.25 17.19
C ASN A 74 18.62 -23.28 17.32
N LEU A 75 19.31 -22.38 16.59
CA LEU A 75 20.74 -22.19 16.72
C LEU A 75 20.96 -21.52 18.07
N VAL A 76 20.98 -22.34 19.12
CA VAL A 76 21.47 -21.92 20.43
C VAL A 76 22.98 -21.73 20.26
N PHE A 77 23.38 -20.51 19.93
CA PHE A 77 24.79 -20.11 19.98
C PHE A 77 25.24 -20.26 21.44
N LYS A 78 26.10 -21.25 21.70
CA LYS A 78 26.84 -21.38 22.96
C LYS A 78 28.10 -20.54 22.92
#